data_AF-A0A5B9FWR8-F1
#
_entry.id   AF-A0A5B9FWR8-F1
#
_cell.length_a   1.000
_cell.length_b   1.000
_cell.length_c   1.000
_cell.angle_alpha   90.00
_cell.angle_beta   90.00
_cell.angle_gamma   90.00
#
_symmetry.space_group_name_H-M   'P 1'
#
loop_
_entity.id
_entity.type
_entity.pdbx_description
1 polymer ?
#
loop_
_entity_poly.entity_id
_entity_poly.type
_entity_poly.pdbx_seq_one_letter_code
_entity_poly.pdbx_strand_id
1 'polypeptide(L)'
;MNRKYTLLLILLLLTIASVLYWRNFYTPFYPVAYKGGEYIVNNTEPLSNSFNHNITQVLEYYEEDYKICQGIVHVKNSLHKNDALMYNYTRKAQDSIWMVKHKLQYKQ
;
A
#
# COMPACT_ATOMS: atom_id res chain seq x y z
N MET A 1 29.25 29.73 8.89
CA MET A 1 28.99 28.26 8.87
C MET A 1 30.09 27.59 8.06
N ASN A 2 30.84 26.63 8.62
CA ASN A 2 31.95 26.01 7.87
C ASN A 2 31.40 25.29 6.63
N ARG A 3 32.03 25.53 5.47
CA ARG A 3 31.61 24.98 4.17
C ARG A 3 31.39 23.45 4.21
N LYS A 4 32.18 22.72 5.00
CA LYS A 4 32.02 21.28 5.23
C LYS A 4 30.70 20.93 5.94
N TYR A 5 30.35 21.65 7.01
CA TYR A 5 29.08 21.43 7.72
C TYR A 5 27.87 21.86 6.88
N THR A 6 28.01 22.91 6.06
CA THR A 6 26.97 23.30 5.10
C THR A 6 26.72 22.20 4.07
N LEU A 7 27.78 21.59 3.51
CA LEU A 7 27.66 20.48 2.57
C LEU A 7 27.03 19.24 3.22
N LEU A 8 27.43 18.90 4.44
CA LEU A 8 26.83 17.78 5.20
C LEU A 8 25.34 18.02 5.48
N LEU A 9 24.95 19.24 5.86
CA LEU A 9 23.55 19.59 6.08
C LEU A 9 22.72 19.47 4.80
N ILE A 10 23.24 19.98 3.68
CA ILE A 10 22.56 19.88 2.38
C ILE A 10 22.39 18.40 1.98
N LEU A 11 23.43 17.59 2.16
CA LEU A 11 23.36 16.16 1.88
C LEU A 11 22.29 15.47 2.75
N LEU A 12 22.26 15.78 4.06
CA LEU A 12 21.25 15.25 4.97
C LEU A 12 19.83 15.64 4.52
N LEU A 13 19.59 16.91 4.21
CA LEU A 13 18.29 17.38 3.74
C LEU A 13 17.86 16.69 2.43
N LEU A 14 18.78 16.51 1.49
CA LEU A 14 18.52 15.78 0.25
C LEU A 14 18.14 14.32 0.53
N THR A 15 18.86 13.63 1.41
CA THR A 15 18.53 12.24 1.77
C THR A 15 17.15 12.12 2.41
N ILE A 16 16.79 13.02 3.33
CA ILE A 16 15.47 13.05 3.97
C ILE A 16 14.39 13.30 2.92
N ALA A 17 14.57 14.30 2.06
CA ALA A 17 13.62 14.62 1.00
C ALA A 17 13.41 13.44 0.04
N SER A 18 14.49 12.76 -0.39
CA SER A 18 14.41 11.57 -1.23
C SER A 18 13.68 10.41 -0.56
N VAL A 19 13.94 10.14 0.72
CA VAL A 19 13.24 9.09 1.48
C VAL A 19 11.76 9.41 1.63
N LEU A 20 11.42 10.66 1.96
CA LEU A 20 10.02 11.09 2.09
C LEU A 20 9.28 11.03 0.75
N TYR A 21 9.94 11.45 -0.33
CA TYR A 21 9.38 11.35 -1.68
C TYR A 21 9.12 9.88 -2.06
N TRP A 22 10.11 9.01 -1.85
CA TRP A 22 9.98 7.59 -2.17
C TRP A 22 8.88 6.89 -1.36
N ARG A 23 8.74 7.21 -0.08
CA ARG A 23 7.69 6.64 0.80
C ARG A 23 6.28 7.03 0.37
N ASN A 24 6.10 8.25 -0.13
CA ASN A 24 4.80 8.77 -0.57
C ASN A 24 4.49 8.48 -2.05
N PHE A 25 5.40 7.81 -2.75
CA PHE A 25 5.11 7.32 -4.10
C PHE A 25 4.06 6.21 -4.05
N TYR A 26 3.20 6.16 -5.06
CA TYR A 26 2.09 5.21 -5.13
C TYR A 26 2.43 4.08 -6.10
N THR A 27 2.31 2.85 -5.62
CA THR A 27 2.65 1.62 -6.36
C THR A 27 1.40 0.74 -6.46
N PRO A 28 1.18 0.03 -7.57
CA PRO A 28 0.07 -0.90 -7.69
C PRO A 28 0.01 -1.87 -6.52
N PHE A 29 -1.19 -2.09 -6.01
CA PHE A 29 -1.44 -3.12 -5.01
C PHE A 29 -1.32 -4.48 -5.69
N TYR A 30 -0.47 -5.36 -5.15
CA TYR A 30 -0.37 -6.74 -5.59
C TYR A 30 -0.72 -7.65 -4.41
N PRO A 31 -1.62 -8.64 -4.59
CA PRO A 31 -1.98 -9.59 -3.57
C PRO A 31 -0.75 -10.33 -3.04
N VAL A 32 -0.66 -10.47 -1.73
CA VAL A 32 0.43 -11.22 -1.09
C VAL A 32 -0.13 -12.51 -0.50
N ALA A 33 0.57 -13.62 -0.75
CA ALA A 33 0.33 -14.91 -0.12
C ALA A 33 1.44 -15.22 0.89
N TYR A 34 1.16 -16.09 1.86
CA TYR A 34 2.17 -16.62 2.79
C TYR A 34 2.28 -18.13 2.56
N LYS A 35 3.44 -18.59 2.08
CA LYS A 35 3.70 -20.01 1.76
C LYS A 35 5.10 -20.38 2.19
N GLY A 36 5.24 -21.51 2.88
CA GLY A 36 6.56 -22.04 3.25
C GLY A 36 7.38 -21.14 4.18
N GLY A 37 6.75 -20.24 4.93
CA GLY A 37 7.45 -19.30 5.82
C GLY A 37 7.72 -17.93 5.20
N GLU A 38 7.41 -17.73 3.92
CA GLU A 38 7.74 -16.53 3.17
C GLU A 38 6.50 -15.83 2.59
N TYR A 39 6.60 -14.51 2.42
CA TYR A 39 5.62 -13.71 1.71
C TYR A 39 5.92 -13.70 0.22
N ILE A 40 4.91 -14.04 -0.59
CA ILE A 40 5.02 -14.13 -2.05
C ILE A 40 4.04 -13.14 -2.66
N VAL A 41 4.57 -12.15 -3.38
CA VAL A 41 3.78 -11.18 -4.13
C VAL A 41 3.27 -11.84 -5.41
N ASN A 42 1.96 -11.87 -5.60
CA ASN A 42 1.36 -12.30 -6.85
C ASN A 42 1.16 -11.10 -7.78
N ASN A 43 2.07 -10.94 -8.73
CA ASN A 43 2.07 -9.86 -9.71
C ASN A 43 1.46 -10.27 -11.07
N THR A 44 0.76 -11.41 -11.14
CA THR A 44 0.18 -11.87 -12.41
C THR A 44 -1.13 -11.16 -12.72
N GLU A 45 -1.12 -10.39 -13.82
CA GLU A 45 -2.24 -9.83 -14.60
C GLU A 45 -3.36 -9.09 -13.83
N PRO A 46 -4.17 -8.23 -14.48
CA PRO A 46 -4.92 -7.21 -13.75
C PRO A 46 -5.89 -7.84 -12.75
N LEU A 47 -5.86 -7.31 -11.53
CA LEU A 47 -6.75 -7.73 -10.47
C LEU A 47 -8.20 -7.62 -10.92
N SER A 48 -9.01 -8.62 -10.58
CA SER A 48 -10.43 -8.58 -10.91
C SER A 48 -11.08 -7.33 -10.31
N ASN A 49 -12.08 -6.79 -11.00
CA ASN A 49 -12.85 -5.65 -10.49
C ASN A 49 -13.42 -5.92 -9.09
N SER A 50 -13.81 -7.17 -8.81
CA SER A 50 -14.27 -7.60 -7.49
C SER A 50 -13.17 -7.51 -6.43
N PHE A 51 -11.94 -7.93 -6.74
CA PHE A 51 -10.84 -7.81 -5.81
C PHE A 51 -10.46 -6.34 -5.57
N ASN A 52 -10.43 -5.51 -6.62
CA ASN A 52 -10.17 -4.07 -6.49
C ASN A 52 -11.21 -3.39 -5.59
N HIS A 53 -12.49 -3.72 -5.75
CA HIS A 53 -13.54 -3.22 -4.85
C HIS A 53 -13.31 -3.67 -3.40
N ASN A 54 -13.03 -4.96 -3.19
CA ASN A 54 -12.83 -5.50 -1.86
C ASN A 54 -11.62 -4.90 -1.15
N ILE A 55 -10.49 -4.75 -1.86
CA ILE A 55 -9.29 -4.17 -1.28
C ILE A 55 -9.47 -2.68 -0.97
N THR A 56 -10.23 -1.94 -1.78
CA THR A 56 -10.62 -0.56 -1.46
C THR A 56 -11.35 -0.49 -0.11
N GLN A 57 -12.34 -1.35 0.12
CA GLN A 57 -13.06 -1.37 1.40
C GLN A 57 -12.14 -1.70 2.59
N VAL A 58 -11.16 -2.59 2.40
CA VAL A 58 -10.16 -2.91 3.43
C VAL A 58 -9.31 -1.68 3.74
N LEU A 59 -8.81 -0.99 2.72
CA LEU A 59 -7.97 0.20 2.87
C LEU A 59 -8.75 1.34 3.55
N GLU A 60 -10.00 1.57 3.15
CA GLU A 60 -10.88 2.55 3.79
C GLU A 60 -11.12 2.23 5.27
N TYR A 61 -11.33 0.95 5.62
CA TYR A 61 -11.53 0.53 7.01
C TYR A 61 -10.31 0.83 7.91
N TYR A 62 -9.10 0.71 7.38
CA TYR A 62 -7.86 1.02 8.11
C TYR A 62 -7.37 2.46 7.89
N GLU A 63 -8.17 3.31 7.24
CA GLU A 63 -7.82 4.70 6.91
C GLU A 63 -6.50 4.82 6.13
N GLU A 64 -6.23 3.85 5.25
CA GLU A 64 -5.04 3.81 4.42
C GLU A 64 -5.22 4.65 3.16
N ASP A 65 -4.26 5.51 2.85
CA ASP A 65 -4.29 6.31 1.63
C ASP A 65 -4.06 5.44 0.38
N TYR A 66 -4.97 5.53 -0.58
CA TYR A 66 -4.86 4.87 -1.87
C TYR A 66 -5.31 5.76 -3.03
N LYS A 67 -4.96 5.36 -4.25
CA LYS A 67 -5.41 5.99 -5.50
C LYS A 67 -5.88 4.91 -6.46
N ILE A 68 -6.83 5.22 -7.32
CA ILE A 68 -7.25 4.32 -8.40
C ILE A 68 -6.71 4.90 -9.71
N CYS A 69 -5.80 4.17 -10.36
CA CYS A 69 -5.24 4.55 -11.65
C CYS A 69 -5.54 3.43 -12.65
N GLN A 70 -6.22 3.75 -13.76
CA GLN A 70 -6.58 2.76 -14.79
C GLN A 70 -7.34 1.53 -14.24
N GLY A 71 -8.19 1.74 -13.23
CA GLY A 71 -8.95 0.66 -12.57
C GLY A 71 -8.15 -0.18 -11.57
N ILE A 72 -6.86 0.13 -11.34
CA ILE A 72 -5.99 -0.57 -10.41
C ILE A 72 -5.79 0.27 -9.14
N VAL A 73 -5.98 -0.36 -7.99
CA VAL A 73 -5.70 0.27 -6.68
C VAL A 73 -4.20 0.40 -6.50
N HIS A 74 -3.74 1.61 -6.19
CA HIS A 74 -2.35 1.93 -5.87
C HIS A 74 -2.27 2.39 -4.42
N VAL A 75 -1.26 1.93 -3.71
CA VAL A 75 -1.01 2.25 -2.30
C VAL A 75 0.34 2.92 -2.12
N LYS A 76 0.51 3.65 -1.02
CA LYS A 76 1.82 4.24 -0.67
C LYS A 76 2.89 3.15 -0.57
N ASN A 77 4.10 3.50 -1.00
CA ASN A 77 5.26 2.62 -0.94
C ASN A 77 5.57 2.12 0.47
N SER A 78 5.25 2.92 1.50
CA SER A 78 5.38 2.49 2.89
C SER A 78 4.50 1.29 3.23
N LEU A 79 3.28 1.23 2.70
CA LEU A 79 2.39 0.08 2.87
C LEU A 79 2.82 -1.08 1.96
N HIS A 80 3.12 -0.78 0.69
CA HIS A 80 3.55 -1.79 -0.30
C HIS A 80 4.78 -2.60 0.15
N LYS A 81 5.72 -1.98 0.90
CA LYS A 81 6.92 -2.63 1.43
C LYS A 81 6.70 -3.39 2.73
N ASN A 82 5.50 -3.36 3.31
CA ASN A 82 5.17 -4.11 4.50
C ASN A 82 4.41 -5.39 4.12
N ASP A 83 5.16 -6.46 3.86
CA ASP A 83 4.60 -7.73 3.37
C ASP A 83 3.54 -8.32 4.30
N ALA A 84 3.72 -8.18 5.61
CA ALA A 84 2.77 -8.67 6.61
C ALA A 84 1.43 -7.94 6.54
N LEU A 85 1.43 -6.61 6.39
CA LEU A 85 0.21 -5.83 6.21
C LEU A 85 -0.43 -6.10 4.85
N MET A 86 0.37 -6.13 3.78
CA MET A 86 -0.11 -6.45 2.43
C MET A 86 -0.79 -7.83 2.40
N TYR A 87 -0.21 -8.82 3.06
CA TYR A 87 -0.80 -10.16 3.24
C TYR A 87 -2.11 -10.09 4.03
N ASN A 88 -2.11 -9.40 5.19
CA ASN A 88 -3.30 -9.26 6.02
C ASN A 88 -4.47 -8.63 5.25
N TYR A 89 -4.20 -7.57 4.51
CA TYR A 89 -5.21 -6.86 3.71
C TYR A 89 -5.68 -7.73 2.54
N THR A 90 -4.77 -8.44 1.88
CA THR A 90 -5.12 -9.43 0.84
C THR A 90 -6.07 -10.49 1.39
N ARG A 91 -5.79 -11.06 2.57
CA ARG A 91 -6.64 -12.08 3.20
C ARG A 91 -8.02 -11.54 3.54
N LYS A 92 -8.12 -10.31 4.02
CA LYS A 92 -9.40 -9.65 4.31
C LYS A 92 -10.22 -9.37 3.07
N ALA A 93 -9.58 -8.89 1.99
CA ALA A 93 -10.24 -8.66 0.71
C ALA A 93 -10.78 -9.96 0.08
N GLN A 94 -10.20 -11.12 0.44
CA GLN A 94 -10.65 -12.45 0.00
C GLN A 94 -11.65 -13.10 0.97
N ASP A 95 -11.84 -12.57 2.17
CA ASP A 95 -12.71 -13.12 3.19
C ASP A 95 -14.13 -12.55 3.06
N SER A 96 -15.05 -13.34 2.52
CA SER A 96 -16.43 -12.93 2.30
C SER A 96 -17.16 -12.53 3.59
N ILE A 97 -16.86 -13.17 4.74
CA ILE A 97 -17.45 -12.84 6.03
C ILE A 97 -16.94 -11.48 6.49
N TRP A 98 -15.64 -11.24 6.37
CA TRP A 98 -15.03 -9.95 6.70
C TRP A 98 -15.64 -8.83 5.84
N MET A 99 -15.79 -9.07 4.53
CA MET A 99 -16.36 -8.12 3.59
C MET A 99 -17.81 -7.75 3.91
N VAL A 100 -18.65 -8.72 4.26
CA VAL A 100 -20.05 -8.47 4.64
C VAL A 100 -20.13 -7.73 5.96
N LYS A 101 -19.35 -8.13 6.97
CA LYS A 101 -19.37 -7.52 8.31
C LYS A 101 -18.94 -6.07 8.30
N HIS A 102 -17.95 -5.73 7.48
CA HIS A 102 -17.39 -4.38 7.39
C HIS A 102 -17.86 -3.64 6.16
N LYS A 103 -18.97 -4.09 5.54
CA LYS A 103 -19.56 -3.40 4.39
C LYS A 103 -19.85 -1.97 4.82
N LEU A 104 -19.06 -1.04 4.30
CA LEU A 104 -19.22 0.37 4.60
C LEU A 104 -20.62 0.77 4.12
N GLN A 105 -21.48 1.12 5.06
CA GLN A 105 -22.75 1.74 4.70
C GLN A 105 -22.40 3.11 4.14
N TYR A 106 -22.52 3.26 2.82
CA TYR A 106 -22.43 4.56 2.17
C TYR A 106 -23.32 5.54 2.94
N LYS A 107 -22.73 6.55 3.57
CA LYS A 107 -23.47 7.76 3.93
C LYS A 107 -23.96 8.35 2.61
N GLN A 108 -25.27 8.31 2.41
CA GLN A 108 -25.97 9.03 1.35
C GLN A 108 -25.67 10.54 1.44
#